data_AF-A0A0R3W966-F1
#
_entry.id   AF-A0A0R3W966-F1
#
_cell.length_a   1.000
_cell.length_b   1.000
_cell.length_c   1.000
_cell.angle_alpha   90.00
_cell.angle_beta   90.00
_cell.angle_gamma   90.00
#
_symmetry.space_group_name_H-M   'P 1'
#
loop_
_entity.id
_entity.type
_entity.pdbx_description
1 polymer ?
#
loop_
_entity_poly.entity_id
_entity_poly.type
_entity_poly.pdbx_seq_one_letter_code
_entity_poly.pdbx_strand_id
1 'polypeptide(L)'
;MLSVDRTPEHPDRVASLVIDSVFIAYTGVLRRRLDDKAEIKRKYELLLKIYEEDRVSSIKDAIRRYKAAGRAALESWLEYAAEPKPDPSELLRSAGFSPEALDLEPPDQ
;
A
#
# COMPACT_ATOMS: atom_id res chain seq x y z
N MET A 1 9.26 44.35 46.44
CA MET A 1 10.66 44.48 45.97
C MET A 1 11.29 43.10 46.10
N LEU A 2 11.10 42.20 45.15
CA LEU A 2 11.90 42.03 43.91
C LEU A 2 13.40 42.04 44.19
N SER A 3 13.99 40.85 44.24
CA SER A 3 15.28 40.55 43.61
C SER A 3 15.27 39.07 43.24
N VAL A 4 14.74 38.79 42.05
CA VAL A 4 14.97 37.52 41.36
C VAL A 4 16.42 37.56 40.92
N ASP A 5 17.27 36.81 41.59
CA ASP A 5 18.67 36.65 41.24
C ASP A 5 18.76 35.89 39.91
N ARG A 6 18.79 36.65 38.81
CA ARG A 6 19.08 36.11 37.48
C ARG A 6 20.59 36.06 37.34
N THR A 7 21.22 35.03 37.90
CA THR A 7 22.59 34.66 37.53
C THR A 7 22.66 34.45 36.01
N PRO A 8 23.57 35.12 35.30
CA PRO A 8 23.68 34.96 33.86
C PRO A 8 24.20 33.54 33.57
N GLU A 9 23.46 32.76 32.79
CA GLU A 9 23.98 31.49 32.27
C GLU A 9 25.28 31.76 31.52
N HIS A 10 26.36 31.08 31.93
CA HIS A 10 27.68 31.26 31.34
C HIS A 10 27.58 31.08 29.82
N PRO A 11 28.03 32.04 29.00
CA PRO A 11 27.83 32.02 27.55
C PRO A 11 28.36 30.74 26.88
N ASP A 12 29.39 30.14 27.46
CA ASP A 12 30.00 28.88 26.99
C ASP A 12 29.07 27.67 27.15
N ARG A 13 28.22 27.65 28.20
CA ARG A 13 27.24 26.57 28.40
C ARG A 13 26.09 26.67 27.41
N VAL A 14 25.62 27.89 27.16
CA VAL A 14 24.57 28.15 26.15
C VAL A 14 25.08 27.78 24.76
N ALA A 15 26.32 28.15 24.42
CA ALA A 15 26.94 27.78 23.15
C ALA A 15 27.08 26.25 22.99
N SER A 16 27.50 25.52 24.03
CA SER A 16 27.59 24.05 24.01
C SER A 16 26.22 23.39 23.78
N LEU A 17 25.19 23.83 24.50
CA LEU A 17 23.82 23.31 24.36
C LEU A 17 23.23 23.56 22.96
N VAL A 18 23.52 24.72 22.37
CA VAL A 18 23.09 25.04 21.00
C VAL A 18 23.82 24.17 19.98
N ILE A 19 25.13 23.94 20.15
CA ILE A 19 25.90 23.07 19.26
C ILE A 19 25.40 21.62 19.34
N ASP A 20 25.17 21.09 20.54
CA ASP A 20 24.70 19.72 20.74
C ASP A 20 23.29 19.51 20.16
N SER A 21 22.39 20.48 20.36
CA SER A 21 21.02 20.41 19.82
C SER A 21 20.98 20.49 18.30
N VAL A 22 21.81 21.33 17.67
CA VAL A 22 21.95 21.40 16.21
C VAL A 22 22.57 20.12 15.66
N PHE A 23 23.56 19.55 16.34
CA PHE A 23 24.19 18.28 15.95
C PHE A 23 23.21 17.09 16.01
N ILE A 24 22.41 17.01 17.07
CA ILE A 24 21.35 16.00 17.21
C ILE A 24 20.27 16.15 16.12
N ALA A 25 19.86 17.39 15.84
CA ALA A 25 18.89 17.64 14.76
C ALA A 25 19.45 17.22 13.39
N TYR A 26 20.72 17.55 13.10
CA TYR A 26 21.36 17.21 11.83
C TYR A 26 21.54 15.69 11.66
N THR A 27 21.95 14.98 12.71
CA THR A 27 22.05 13.51 12.71
C THR A 27 20.69 12.84 12.54
N GLY A 28 19.62 13.40 13.13
CA GLY A 28 18.24 12.95 12.90
C GLY A 28 17.79 13.09 11.44
N VAL A 29 18.13 14.21 10.78
CA VAL A 29 17.85 14.42 9.35
C VAL A 29 18.61 13.43 8.48
N LEU A 30 19.89 13.21 8.76
CA LEU A 30 20.70 12.22 8.03
C LEU A 30 20.17 10.80 8.21
N ARG A 31 19.70 10.44 9.42
CA ARG A 31 19.12 9.14 9.70
C ARG A 31 17.86 8.89 8.89
N ARG A 32 16.92 9.85 8.87
CA ARG A 32 15.70 9.76 8.04
C ARG A 32 16.03 9.57 6.56
N ARG A 33 17.00 10.33 6.03
CA ARG A 33 17.44 10.19 4.63
C ARG A 33 18.05 8.82 4.34
N LEU A 34 18.70 8.18 5.31
CA LEU A 34 19.22 6.82 5.16
C LEU A 34 18.08 5.79 5.18
N ASP A 35 17.09 5.97 6.06
CA ASP A 35 15.91 5.10 6.12
C ASP A 35 15.10 5.20 4.81
N ASP A 36 14.89 6.40 4.28
CA ASP A 36 14.22 6.63 2.99
C ASP A 36 14.97 5.91 1.85
N LYS A 37 16.31 6.04 1.82
CA LYS A 37 17.14 5.36 0.81
C LYS A 37 17.08 3.84 0.94
N ALA A 38 17.05 3.32 2.16
CA ALA A 38 16.92 1.89 2.41
C ALA A 38 15.55 1.36 1.95
N GLU A 39 14.48 2.12 2.19
CA GLU A 39 13.14 1.78 1.71
C GLU A 39 13.07 1.80 0.18
N ILE A 40 13.63 2.83 -0.45
CA ILE A 40 13.71 2.92 -1.92
C ILE A 40 14.46 1.71 -2.49
N LYS A 41 15.62 1.37 -1.93
CA LYS A 41 16.40 0.20 -2.36
C LYS A 41 15.57 -1.09 -2.25
N ARG A 42 14.89 -1.31 -1.11
CA ARG A 42 14.03 -2.48 -0.90
C ARG A 42 12.90 -2.56 -1.93
N LYS A 43 12.28 -1.43 -2.28
CA LYS A 43 11.23 -1.38 -3.32
C LYS A 43 11.76 -1.75 -4.70
N TYR A 44 12.94 -1.26 -5.08
CA TYR A 44 13.57 -1.62 -6.35
C TYR A 44 13.99 -3.09 -6.42
N GLU A 45 14.55 -3.64 -5.34
CA GLU A 45 14.89 -5.07 -5.27
C GLU A 45 13.64 -5.95 -5.43
N LEU A 46 12.51 -5.55 -4.83
CA LEU A 46 11.24 -6.25 -5.01
C LEU A 46 10.75 -6.17 -6.46
N LEU A 47 10.81 -5.00 -7.10
CA LEU A 47 10.41 -4.82 -8.50
C LEU A 47 11.28 -5.65 -9.44
N LEU A 48 12.60 -5.68 -9.21
CA LEU A 48 13.53 -6.49 -9.98
C LEU A 48 13.17 -7.97 -9.85
N LYS A 49 12.93 -8.46 -8.63
CA LYS A 49 12.51 -9.85 -8.40
C LYS A 49 11.18 -10.20 -9.08
N ILE A 50 10.21 -9.28 -9.06
CA ILE A 50 8.91 -9.46 -9.75
C ILE A 50 9.12 -9.60 -11.26
N TYR A 51 10.05 -8.82 -11.84
CA TYR A 51 10.37 -8.85 -13.26
C TYR A 51 11.16 -10.10 -13.65
N GLU A 52 12.24 -10.42 -12.92
CA GLU A 52 13.10 -11.58 -13.19
C GLU A 52 12.34 -12.91 -13.11
N GLU A 53 11.42 -13.04 -12.16
CA GLU A 53 10.59 -14.24 -11.99
C GLU A 53 9.34 -14.25 -12.89
N ASP A 54 9.19 -13.28 -13.81
CA ASP A 54 8.01 -13.10 -14.68
C ASP A 54 6.66 -13.25 -13.93
N ARG A 55 6.63 -12.74 -12.69
CA ARG A 55 5.47 -12.91 -11.79
C ARG A 55 4.25 -12.19 -12.31
N VAL A 56 4.44 -11.08 -13.02
CA VAL A 56 3.33 -10.29 -13.58
C VAL A 56 2.58 -11.11 -14.63
N SER A 57 3.28 -11.75 -15.56
CA SER A 57 2.66 -12.59 -16.59
C SER A 57 1.96 -13.79 -15.94
N SER A 58 2.65 -14.47 -15.03
CA SER A 58 2.12 -15.62 -14.30
C SER A 58 0.84 -15.29 -13.52
N ILE A 59 0.80 -14.15 -12.83
CA ILE A 59 -0.39 -13.67 -12.10
C ILE A 59 -1.52 -13.32 -13.07
N LYS A 60 -1.22 -12.61 -14.17
CA LYS A 60 -2.22 -12.27 -15.19
C LYS A 60 -2.87 -13.52 -15.80
N ASP A 61 -2.07 -14.54 -16.10
CA ASP A 61 -2.57 -15.80 -16.66
C ASP A 61 -3.34 -16.62 -15.64
N ALA A 62 -2.95 -16.61 -14.37
CA ALA A 62 -3.74 -17.19 -13.29
C ALA A 62 -5.10 -16.49 -13.16
N ILE A 63 -5.12 -15.15 -13.13
CA ILE A 63 -6.36 -14.35 -13.07
C ILE A 63 -7.26 -14.69 -14.26
N ARG A 64 -6.74 -14.71 -15.49
CA ARG A 64 -7.51 -15.07 -16.69
C ARG A 64 -8.17 -16.44 -16.56
N ARG A 65 -7.44 -17.45 -16.09
CA ARG A 65 -7.97 -18.81 -15.89
C ARG A 65 -9.06 -18.85 -14.83
N TYR A 66 -8.86 -18.20 -13.69
CA TYR A 66 -9.87 -18.12 -12.64
C TYR A 66 -11.13 -17.39 -13.10
N LYS A 67 -10.99 -16.29 -13.85
CA LYS A 67 -12.13 -15.57 -14.43
C LYS A 67 -12.92 -16.46 -15.39
N ALA A 68 -12.24 -17.15 -16.31
CA ALA A 68 -12.89 -18.06 -17.25
C ALA A 68 -13.64 -19.20 -16.52
N ALA A 69 -13.02 -19.81 -15.51
CA ALA A 69 -13.65 -20.85 -14.69
C ALA A 69 -14.86 -20.32 -13.92
N GLY A 70 -14.76 -19.12 -13.32
CA GLY A 70 -15.87 -18.48 -12.62
C GLY A 70 -17.06 -18.19 -13.53
N ARG A 71 -16.81 -17.69 -14.75
CA ARG A 71 -17.86 -17.47 -15.75
C ARG A 71 -18.53 -18.77 -16.19
N ALA A 72 -17.76 -19.81 -16.47
CA ALA A 72 -18.32 -21.11 -16.84
C ALA A 72 -19.19 -21.70 -15.72
N ALA A 73 -18.78 -21.56 -14.46
CA ALA A 73 -19.58 -21.99 -13.32
C ALA A 73 -20.87 -21.17 -13.17
N LEU A 74 -20.79 -19.85 -13.39
CA LEU A 74 -21.94 -18.94 -13.37
C LEU A 74 -22.94 -19.26 -14.49
N GLU A 75 -22.46 -19.47 -15.70
CA GLU A 75 -23.27 -19.89 -16.85
C GLU A 75 -23.97 -21.23 -16.57
N SER A 76 -23.23 -22.22 -16.09
CA SER A 76 -23.80 -23.52 -15.74
C SER A 76 -24.88 -23.39 -14.66
N TRP A 77 -24.70 -22.53 -13.67
CA TRP A 77 -25.73 -22.28 -12.67
C TRP A 77 -26.99 -21.61 -13.27
N LEU A 78 -26.80 -20.64 -14.17
CA LEU A 78 -27.91 -19.95 -14.86
C LEU A 78 -28.69 -20.86 -15.82
N GLU A 79 -28.11 -21.95 -16.31
CA GLU A 79 -28.83 -22.97 -17.08
C GLU A 79 -29.89 -23.70 -16.25
N TYR A 80 -29.66 -23.84 -14.94
CA TYR A 80 -30.61 -24.46 -14.01
C TYR A 80 -31.61 -23.46 -13.41
N ALA A 81 -31.44 -22.16 -13.64
CA ALA A 81 -32.33 -21.14 -13.10
C ALA A 81 -33.70 -21.15 -13.82
N ALA A 82 -34.77 -20.96 -13.05
CA ALA A 82 -36.11 -20.79 -13.61
C ALA A 82 -36.22 -19.46 -14.37
N GLU A 83 -37.09 -19.41 -15.38
CA GLU A 83 -37.36 -18.17 -16.11
C GLU A 83 -38.23 -17.22 -15.29
N PRO A 84 -37.94 -15.90 -15.28
CA PRO A 84 -36.84 -15.23 -15.97
C PRO A 84 -35.49 -15.48 -15.30
N LYS A 85 -34.44 -15.69 -16.11
CA LYS A 85 -33.08 -15.85 -15.59
C LYS A 85 -32.65 -14.64 -14.76
N PRO A 86 -32.04 -14.86 -13.57
CA PRO A 86 -31.57 -13.76 -12.73
C PRO A 86 -30.37 -13.05 -13.37
N ASP A 87 -30.21 -11.77 -13.06
CA ASP A 87 -29.04 -11.00 -13.50
C ASP A 87 -27.75 -11.57 -12.86
N PRO A 88 -26.74 -11.95 -13.67
CA PRO A 88 -25.53 -12.56 -13.14
C PRO A 88 -24.74 -11.64 -12.19
N SER A 89 -24.77 -10.32 -12.41
CA SER A 89 -24.09 -9.35 -11.54
C SER A 89 -24.78 -9.23 -10.18
N GLU A 90 -26.10 -9.08 -10.16
CA GLU A 90 -26.88 -9.12 -8.92
C GLU A 90 -26.70 -10.44 -8.15
N LEU A 91 -26.64 -11.57 -8.86
CA LEU A 91 -26.39 -12.87 -8.25
C LEU A 91 -25.04 -12.90 -7.53
N LEU A 92 -23.96 -12.46 -8.18
CA LEU A 92 -22.64 -12.41 -7.56
C LEU A 92 -22.63 -11.50 -6.34
N ARG A 93 -23.23 -10.30 -6.44
CA ARG A 93 -23.35 -9.39 -5.30
C ARG A 93 -24.09 -10.03 -4.13
N SER A 94 -25.18 -10.75 -4.41
CA SER A 94 -25.98 -11.45 -3.38
C SER A 94 -25.17 -12.55 -2.67
N ALA A 95 -24.21 -13.16 -3.36
CA ALA A 95 -23.28 -14.15 -2.81
C ALA A 95 -22.04 -13.52 -2.16
N GLY A 96 -21.93 -12.19 -2.09
CA GLY A 96 -20.79 -11.48 -1.52
C GLY A 96 -19.59 -11.35 -2.45
N PHE A 97 -19.76 -11.60 -3.75
CA PHE A 97 -18.72 -11.43 -4.76
C PHE A 97 -18.90 -10.12 -5.54
N SER A 98 -17.77 -9.53 -5.92
CA SER A 98 -17.73 -8.35 -6.78
C SER A 98 -17.90 -8.79 -8.25
N PRO A 99 -18.88 -8.27 -9.01
CA PRO A 99 -19.08 -8.62 -10.42
C PRO A 99 -17.90 -8.25 -11.33
N GLU A 100 -17.16 -7.21 -10.96
CA GLU A 100 -15.95 -6.73 -11.64
C GLU A 100 -14.84 -7.79 -11.60
N ALA A 101 -14.83 -8.66 -10.57
CA ALA A 101 -13.89 -9.77 -10.48
C ALA A 101 -14.03 -10.76 -11.64
N LEU A 102 -15.21 -10.86 -12.27
CA LEU A 102 -15.46 -11.65 -13.48
C LEU A 102 -15.67 -10.79 -14.74
N ASP A 103 -15.30 -9.51 -14.72
CA ASP A 103 -15.57 -8.50 -15.77
C ASP A 103 -17.03 -8.46 -16.25
N LEU A 104 -18.00 -8.63 -15.35
CA LEU A 104 -19.41 -8.40 -15.68
C LEU A 104 -19.74 -6.89 -15.68
N GLU A 105 -18.97 -6.11 -14.93
CA GLU A 105 -19.10 -4.67 -14.78
C GLU A 105 -17.72 -4.00 -14.85
N PRO A 106 -17.64 -2.71 -15.24
CA PRO A 106 -16.40 -1.96 -15.16
C PRO A 106 -15.97 -1.82 -13.68
N PRO A 107 -14.66 -1.83 -13.38
CA PRO A 107 -14.18 -1.50 -12.04
C PRO A 107 -14.66 -0.11 -11.63
N ASP A 108 -15.29 -0.01 -10.46
CA ASP A 108 -15.60 1.28 -9.84
C ASP A 108 -14.33 2.14 -9.79
N GLN A 109 -14.41 3.35 -10.36
CA GLN A 109 -13.31 4.30 -10.49
C GLN A 109 -12.92 4.95 -9.16
#